data_AF-A0A2V7E0G2-F1
#
_entry.id   AF-A0A2V7E0G2-F1
#
_cell.length_a   1.000
_cell.length_b   1.000
_cell.length_c   1.000
_cell.angle_alpha   90.00
_cell.angle_beta   90.00
_cell.angle_gamma   90.00
#
_symmetry.space_group_name_H-M   'P 1'
#
loop_
_entity.id
_entity.type
_entity.pdbx_description
1 polymer ?
#
loop_
_entity_poly.entity_id
_entity_poly.type
_entity_poly.pdbx_seq_one_letter_code
_entity_poly.pdbx_strand_id
1 'polypeptide(L)'
;MTDSAKRDLVAQWAFDTRPVLLRFHLWLEDVEVERAQAEPVSAHTFAPRGIARCLAMTSAATALGTRLFGEFGAGAKQDKATVNQVKKAADAVSAYVMSEGLWHLTRTLPENHALMVCLGEGLMPKAGETPEMGANPMLGFGRVYARPDLARTVDRRVRRLLNEPGHTFEQFYAWLQARGITVWGAAVDTLENTSRFADGQPTGPMAVFHLFDSPLRLARPYESYMGCLTVPARVAEAAAGSSVLLDYRTPRKQVAEAIETAYPGIRREHIHVWTLRGKSRVHRLGGLWEEWKKAGVHLVEDGWKAPSGLAVFTDSGTYAPTFLVGSWQDEAQAPHVFLCDGYAATAEAMQAASLSDVLDVRSTMSLFSPTFELPFDVEGRLMQLDPSASDFAQRLNDVIGGRGVEAGKVSAYAEAIGDATASNMPLGKPVLHADDFLPEKNWSVLASVGYMCDDPYTGAPGVTRVADNVYRVTTRLATRKASSRITFTLRLMESFETTRQVFSPLLVRFLSGVDHTTRPVKISDSGRIRNELQTMIPQALEHDGESIRVHFDRINEMVLSRQKQAAIQKVLAWYKANHPVWFHWLELA
;
A
#
# COMPACT_ATOMS: atom_id res chain seq x y z
N MET A 1 -14.09 -26.33 -20.24
CA MET A 1 -12.69 -26.83 -20.10
C MET A 1 -12.78 -28.33 -19.87
N THR A 2 -11.92 -29.15 -20.47
CA THR A 2 -11.90 -30.59 -20.18
C THR A 2 -11.26 -30.86 -18.82
N ASP A 3 -11.56 -32.00 -18.18
CA ASP A 3 -10.97 -32.38 -16.89
C ASP A 3 -9.44 -32.51 -16.94
N SER A 4 -8.88 -32.90 -18.08
CA SER A 4 -7.42 -32.91 -18.28
C SER A 4 -6.85 -31.49 -18.27
N ALA A 5 -7.44 -30.59 -19.06
CA ALA A 5 -6.97 -29.21 -19.16
C ALA A 5 -7.06 -28.46 -17.82
N LYS A 6 -8.08 -28.76 -17.00
CA LYS A 6 -8.21 -28.21 -15.64
C LYS A 6 -7.11 -28.72 -14.72
N ARG A 7 -6.81 -30.02 -14.73
CA ARG A 7 -5.70 -30.60 -13.96
C ARG A 7 -4.35 -30.02 -14.37
N ASP A 8 -4.11 -29.86 -15.67
CA ASP A 8 -2.88 -29.26 -16.18
C ASP A 8 -2.75 -27.80 -15.75
N LEU A 9 -3.86 -27.04 -15.74
CA LEU A 9 -3.88 -25.66 -15.24
C LEU A 9 -3.51 -25.61 -13.75
N VAL A 10 -4.12 -26.45 -12.91
CA VAL A 10 -3.82 -26.51 -11.47
C VAL A 10 -2.36 -26.90 -11.24
N ALA A 11 -1.88 -27.95 -11.89
CA ALA A 11 -0.50 -28.42 -11.77
C ALA A 11 0.51 -27.32 -12.14
N GLN A 12 0.22 -26.59 -13.21
CA GLN A 12 1.08 -25.52 -13.67
C GLN A 12 1.10 -24.32 -12.70
N TRP A 13 -0.05 -23.94 -12.13
CA TRP A 13 -0.09 -22.90 -11.10
C TRP A 13 0.58 -23.34 -9.81
N ALA A 14 0.39 -24.59 -9.38
CA ALA A 14 1.08 -25.15 -8.22
C ALA A 14 2.60 -25.14 -8.41
N PHE A 15 3.08 -25.49 -9.62
CA PHE A 15 4.51 -25.43 -9.95
C PHE A 15 5.03 -23.98 -9.93
N ASP A 16 4.36 -23.07 -10.64
CA ASP A 16 4.78 -21.66 -10.78
C ASP A 16 4.76 -20.93 -9.43
N THR A 17 3.87 -21.31 -8.51
CA THR A 17 3.65 -20.64 -7.21
C THR A 17 4.19 -21.43 -6.01
N ARG A 18 4.88 -22.54 -6.27
CA ARG A 18 5.47 -23.43 -5.26
C ARG A 18 6.25 -22.71 -4.15
N PRO A 19 7.08 -21.67 -4.44
CA PRO A 19 7.82 -20.98 -3.37
C PRO A 19 6.91 -20.41 -2.28
N VAL A 20 5.76 -19.84 -2.66
CA VAL A 20 4.81 -19.23 -1.73
C VAL A 20 3.95 -20.31 -1.05
N LEU A 21 3.45 -21.29 -1.83
CA LEU A 21 2.65 -22.41 -1.30
C LEU A 21 3.40 -23.18 -0.20
N LEU A 22 4.66 -23.56 -0.47
CA LEU A 22 5.49 -24.27 0.50
C LEU A 22 5.78 -23.42 1.74
N ARG A 23 5.95 -22.11 1.57
CA ARG A 23 6.21 -21.23 2.71
C ARG A 23 5.02 -21.18 3.66
N PHE A 24 3.80 -21.15 3.13
CA PHE A 24 2.59 -21.02 3.94
C PHE A 24 1.89 -22.35 4.22
N HIS A 25 2.50 -23.47 3.85
CA HIS A 25 1.94 -24.82 4.05
C HIS A 25 0.53 -24.91 3.45
N LEU A 26 0.39 -24.43 2.22
CA LEU A 26 -0.85 -24.39 1.47
C LEU A 26 -0.81 -25.41 0.33
N TRP A 27 -1.90 -26.15 0.19
CA TRP A 27 -2.13 -27.03 -0.95
C TRP A 27 -3.12 -26.37 -1.93
N LEU A 28 -2.78 -26.32 -3.21
CA LEU A 28 -3.65 -25.79 -4.25
C LEU A 28 -4.58 -26.90 -4.77
N GLU A 29 -5.85 -26.87 -4.35
CA GLU A 29 -6.88 -27.80 -4.81
C GLU A 29 -7.41 -27.40 -6.18
N ASP A 30 -7.61 -26.10 -6.40
CA ASP A 30 -8.11 -25.59 -7.66
C ASP A 30 -7.70 -24.14 -7.94
N VAL A 31 -7.74 -23.75 -9.21
CA VAL A 31 -7.58 -22.37 -9.67
C VAL A 31 -8.55 -22.06 -10.82
N GLU A 32 -9.30 -20.97 -10.67
CA GLU A 32 -10.16 -20.39 -11.70
C GLU A 32 -9.52 -19.08 -12.16
N VAL A 33 -9.43 -18.85 -13.48
CA VAL A 33 -8.82 -17.63 -14.03
C VAL A 33 -9.80 -17.02 -15.02
N GLU A 34 -10.35 -15.87 -14.66
CA GLU A 34 -11.16 -15.03 -15.53
C GLU A 34 -10.26 -13.93 -16.09
N ARG A 35 -10.20 -13.81 -17.41
CA ARG A 35 -9.36 -12.81 -18.08
C ARG A 35 -10.24 -11.78 -18.76
N ALA A 36 -9.87 -10.51 -18.62
CA ALA A 36 -10.51 -9.44 -19.39
C ALA A 36 -10.04 -9.44 -20.86
N GLN A 37 -8.84 -10.00 -21.13
CA GLN A 37 -8.26 -10.15 -22.46
C GLN A 37 -7.92 -11.62 -22.74
N ALA A 38 -7.77 -12.00 -24.01
CA ALA A 38 -7.51 -13.40 -24.38
C ALA A 38 -6.18 -13.93 -23.81
N GLU A 39 -5.13 -13.11 -23.92
CA GLU A 39 -3.80 -13.42 -23.42
C GLU A 39 -3.68 -13.18 -21.90
N PRO A 40 -2.86 -13.97 -21.18
CA PRO A 40 -2.69 -13.81 -19.74
C PRO A 40 -1.86 -12.56 -19.41
N VAL A 41 -2.05 -12.00 -18.21
CA VAL A 41 -1.23 -10.88 -17.68
C VAL A 41 0.28 -11.14 -17.82
N SER A 42 0.72 -12.39 -17.60
CA SER A 42 2.12 -12.78 -17.72
C SER A 42 2.73 -12.62 -19.13
N ALA A 43 1.92 -12.47 -20.17
CA ALA A 43 2.38 -12.22 -21.54
C ALA A 43 2.65 -10.72 -21.82
N HIS A 44 2.12 -9.83 -20.98
CA HIS A 44 2.19 -8.38 -21.19
C HIS A 44 2.97 -7.62 -20.12
N THR A 45 3.22 -8.25 -18.97
CA THR A 45 4.01 -7.65 -17.90
C THR A 45 5.51 -7.84 -18.11
N PHE A 46 6.31 -6.89 -17.62
CA PHE A 46 7.77 -6.99 -17.58
C PHE A 46 8.28 -8.07 -16.62
N ALA A 47 7.46 -8.49 -15.65
CA ALA A 47 7.82 -9.53 -14.70
C ALA A 47 7.72 -10.93 -15.37
N PRO A 48 8.70 -11.83 -15.16
CA PRO A 48 8.60 -13.20 -15.65
C PRO A 48 7.33 -13.88 -15.16
N ARG A 49 6.76 -14.78 -15.96
CA ARG A 49 5.50 -15.47 -15.65
C ARG A 49 5.45 -16.08 -14.24
N GLY A 50 6.52 -16.75 -13.81
CA GLY A 50 6.59 -17.35 -12.47
C GLY A 50 6.51 -16.31 -11.36
N ILE A 51 7.13 -15.13 -11.55
CA ILE A 51 7.08 -14.00 -10.61
C ILE A 51 5.68 -13.40 -10.56
N ALA A 52 5.07 -13.10 -11.72
CA ALA A 52 3.72 -12.55 -11.77
C ALA A 52 2.70 -13.46 -11.06
N ARG A 53 2.78 -14.78 -11.28
CA ARG A 53 1.92 -15.76 -10.61
C ARG A 53 2.23 -15.91 -9.12
N CYS A 54 3.51 -15.90 -8.72
CA CYS A 54 3.89 -15.87 -7.31
C CYS A 54 3.39 -14.61 -6.60
N LEU A 55 3.34 -13.47 -7.30
CA LEU A 55 2.78 -12.24 -6.75
C LEU A 55 1.27 -12.39 -6.49
N ALA A 56 0.50 -12.95 -7.44
CA ALA A 56 -0.90 -13.29 -7.19
C ALA A 56 -1.06 -14.23 -5.98
N MET A 57 -0.27 -15.30 -5.90
CA MET A 57 -0.33 -16.22 -4.76
C MET A 57 0.08 -15.54 -3.44
N THR A 58 1.02 -14.60 -3.47
CA THR A 58 1.43 -13.82 -2.30
C THR A 58 0.29 -12.93 -1.82
N SER A 59 -0.41 -12.24 -2.72
CA SER A 59 -1.60 -11.46 -2.39
C SER A 59 -2.74 -12.35 -1.88
N ALA A 60 -2.92 -13.56 -2.43
CA ALA A 60 -3.89 -14.54 -1.94
C ALA A 60 -3.54 -15.02 -0.53
N ALA A 61 -2.30 -15.41 -0.28
CA ALA A 61 -1.84 -15.83 1.04
C ALA A 61 -1.97 -14.69 2.05
N THR A 62 -1.65 -13.46 1.66
CA THR A 62 -1.80 -12.27 2.51
C THR A 62 -3.26 -12.04 2.88
N ALA A 63 -4.17 -12.12 1.91
CA ALA A 63 -5.60 -11.96 2.17
C ALA A 63 -6.15 -13.07 3.08
N LEU A 64 -5.81 -14.34 2.80
CA LEU A 64 -6.20 -15.49 3.59
C LEU A 64 -5.68 -15.41 5.03
N GLY A 65 -4.38 -15.18 5.17
CA GLY A 65 -3.69 -15.12 6.45
C GLY A 65 -4.23 -14.01 7.33
N THR A 66 -4.39 -12.82 6.77
CA THR A 66 -4.93 -11.67 7.51
C THR A 66 -6.38 -11.92 7.89
N ARG A 67 -7.22 -12.42 6.97
CA ARG A 67 -8.63 -12.71 7.27
C ARG A 67 -8.83 -13.72 8.40
N LEU A 68 -7.99 -14.77 8.45
CA LEU A 68 -8.11 -15.86 9.42
C LEU A 68 -7.39 -15.57 10.75
N PHE A 69 -6.26 -14.85 10.71
CA PHE A 69 -5.35 -14.72 11.85
C PHE A 69 -5.08 -13.28 12.28
N GLY A 70 -5.61 -12.28 11.57
CA GLY A 70 -5.50 -10.86 11.90
C GLY A 70 -6.58 -10.33 12.85
N GLU A 71 -7.36 -11.19 13.51
CA GLU A 71 -8.42 -10.77 14.47
C GLU A 71 -9.58 -9.96 13.84
N PHE A 72 -10.02 -10.35 12.64
CA PHE A 72 -11.15 -9.70 11.96
C PHE A 72 -12.39 -9.55 12.86
N GLY A 73 -12.90 -8.32 12.97
CA GLY A 73 -14.08 -8.00 13.78
C GLY A 73 -13.86 -7.96 15.29
N ALA A 74 -12.64 -8.21 15.78
CA ALA A 74 -12.35 -8.18 17.22
C ALA A 74 -12.43 -6.77 17.84
N GLY A 75 -12.32 -5.72 17.02
CA GLY A 75 -12.47 -4.33 17.44
C GLY A 75 -13.93 -3.88 17.60
N ALA A 76 -14.89 -4.65 17.08
CA ALA A 76 -16.29 -4.26 17.11
C ALA A 76 -16.78 -4.04 18.56
N LYS A 77 -17.33 -2.86 18.81
CA LYS A 77 -17.85 -2.41 20.12
C LYS A 77 -16.80 -2.34 21.25
N GLN A 78 -15.51 -2.36 20.91
CA GLN A 78 -14.44 -2.14 21.87
C GLN A 78 -14.11 -0.65 22.02
N ASP A 79 -13.31 -0.32 23.04
CA ASP A 79 -12.77 1.03 23.17
C ASP A 79 -11.71 1.34 22.09
N LYS A 80 -11.41 2.63 21.91
CA LYS A 80 -10.44 3.10 20.90
C LYS A 80 -9.05 2.48 21.07
N ALA A 81 -8.63 2.20 22.30
CA ALA A 81 -7.31 1.64 22.55
C ALA A 81 -7.22 0.19 22.07
N THR A 82 -8.25 -0.61 22.37
CA THR A 82 -8.39 -2.00 21.94
C THR A 82 -8.55 -2.10 20.43
N VAL A 83 -9.36 -1.24 19.81
CA VAL A 83 -9.47 -1.17 18.33
C VAL A 83 -8.10 -0.89 17.71
N ASN A 84 -7.32 0.04 18.26
CA ASN A 84 -5.97 0.31 17.75
C ASN A 84 -5.02 -0.88 17.90
N GLN A 85 -5.15 -1.68 18.97
CA GLN A 85 -4.36 -2.91 19.14
C GLN A 85 -4.74 -3.96 18.09
N VAL A 86 -6.03 -4.18 17.85
CA VAL A 86 -6.54 -5.10 16.82
C VAL A 86 -6.03 -4.69 15.44
N LYS A 87 -6.13 -3.40 15.09
CA LYS A 87 -5.62 -2.86 13.83
C LYS A 87 -4.13 -3.17 13.64
N LYS A 88 -3.31 -2.84 14.65
CA LYS A 88 -1.86 -3.12 14.61
C LYS A 88 -1.54 -4.61 14.50
N ALA A 89 -2.31 -5.47 15.16
CA ALA A 89 -2.14 -6.91 15.05
C ALA A 89 -2.46 -7.42 13.64
N ALA A 90 -3.55 -6.92 13.04
CA ALA A 90 -3.94 -7.23 11.67
C ALA A 90 -2.87 -6.78 10.66
N ASP A 91 -2.37 -5.54 10.78
CA ASP A 91 -1.30 -5.00 9.93
C ASP A 91 -0.01 -5.82 10.07
N ALA A 92 0.35 -6.22 11.30
CA ALA A 92 1.53 -7.03 11.54
C ALA A 92 1.46 -8.42 10.89
N VAL A 93 0.29 -9.07 10.93
CA VAL A 93 0.06 -10.34 10.21
C VAL A 93 0.15 -10.11 8.70
N SER A 94 -0.56 -9.10 8.18
CA SER A 94 -0.59 -8.85 6.74
C SER A 94 0.80 -8.55 6.18
N ALA A 95 1.53 -7.64 6.83
CA ALA A 95 2.88 -7.29 6.42
C ALA A 95 3.87 -8.45 6.53
N TYR A 96 3.73 -9.29 7.56
CA TYR A 96 4.54 -10.48 7.69
C TYR A 96 4.34 -11.44 6.52
N VAL A 97 3.08 -11.73 6.18
CA VAL A 97 2.73 -12.67 5.12
C VAL A 97 3.18 -12.16 3.76
N MET A 98 2.91 -10.89 3.46
CA MET A 98 3.36 -10.24 2.23
C MET A 98 4.90 -10.30 2.13
N SER A 99 5.62 -9.90 3.19
CA SER A 99 7.08 -9.88 3.20
C SER A 99 7.70 -11.28 3.06
N GLU A 100 7.15 -12.30 3.72
CA GLU A 100 7.61 -13.68 3.55
C GLU A 100 7.29 -14.20 2.14
N GLY A 101 6.15 -13.85 1.54
CA GLY A 101 5.87 -14.15 0.14
C GLY A 101 6.91 -13.53 -0.80
N LEU A 102 7.25 -12.25 -0.60
CA LEU A 102 8.30 -11.56 -1.35
C LEU A 102 9.67 -12.22 -1.19
N TRP A 103 10.06 -12.61 0.02
CA TRP A 103 11.33 -13.33 0.26
C TRP A 103 11.42 -14.65 -0.48
N HIS A 104 10.31 -15.39 -0.59
CA HIS A 104 10.31 -16.69 -1.26
C HIS A 104 10.21 -16.56 -2.77
N LEU A 105 9.42 -15.61 -3.28
CA LEU A 105 9.35 -15.37 -4.73
C LEU A 105 10.65 -14.77 -5.27
N THR A 106 11.30 -13.86 -4.53
CA THR A 106 12.51 -13.18 -5.03
C THR A 106 13.74 -14.08 -5.14
N ARG A 107 13.71 -15.28 -4.57
CA ARG A 107 14.75 -16.31 -4.76
C ARG A 107 14.83 -16.83 -6.19
N THR A 108 13.75 -16.67 -6.97
CA THR A 108 13.71 -17.09 -8.37
C THR A 108 14.06 -15.97 -9.34
N LEU A 109 14.36 -14.77 -8.85
CA LEU A 109 14.83 -13.67 -9.68
C LEU A 109 16.20 -13.95 -10.31
N PRO A 110 16.50 -13.35 -11.47
CA PRO A 110 17.85 -13.28 -12.00
C PRO A 110 18.82 -12.69 -10.98
N GLU A 111 20.11 -13.03 -11.10
CA GLU A 111 21.13 -12.68 -10.10
C GLU A 111 21.40 -11.18 -9.96
N ASN A 112 21.02 -10.39 -10.96
CA ASN A 112 21.14 -8.94 -11.00
C ASN A 112 19.81 -8.21 -10.74
N HIS A 113 18.74 -8.92 -10.37
CA HIS A 113 17.42 -8.33 -10.14
C HIS A 113 17.08 -8.26 -8.65
N ALA A 114 16.58 -7.11 -8.22
CA ALA A 114 16.08 -6.86 -6.89
C ALA A 114 14.73 -6.15 -6.93
N LEU A 115 13.96 -6.29 -5.86
CA LEU A 115 12.77 -5.51 -5.60
C LEU A 115 13.07 -4.56 -4.44
N MET A 116 12.69 -3.30 -4.57
CA MET A 116 12.83 -2.29 -3.52
C MET A 116 11.47 -1.68 -3.19
N VAL A 117 11.05 -1.75 -1.93
CA VAL A 117 9.86 -1.01 -1.49
C VAL A 117 10.17 0.48 -1.54
N CYS A 118 9.39 1.22 -2.31
CA CYS A 118 9.56 2.66 -2.54
C CYS A 118 8.45 3.48 -1.86
N LEU A 119 7.29 2.88 -1.63
CA LEU A 119 6.18 3.42 -0.85
C LEU A 119 5.54 2.26 -0.08
N GLY A 120 5.20 2.45 1.18
CA GLY A 120 4.42 1.44 1.91
C GLY A 120 4.28 1.73 3.38
N GLU A 121 3.96 0.68 4.15
CA GLU A 121 3.75 0.76 5.60
C GLU A 121 5.00 1.28 6.33
N GLY A 122 4.98 2.56 6.70
CA GLY A 122 5.93 3.12 7.63
C GLY A 122 7.26 3.58 7.02
N LEU A 123 7.85 4.55 7.72
CA LEU A 123 9.14 5.14 7.43
C LEU A 123 10.27 4.19 7.87
N MET A 124 11.36 4.02 7.11
CA MET A 124 12.54 3.29 7.62
C MET A 124 13.39 4.23 8.50
N PRO A 125 13.74 3.87 9.75
CA PRO A 125 14.46 4.77 10.64
C PRO A 125 15.90 4.92 10.15
N LYS A 126 16.39 6.16 10.14
CA LYS A 126 17.81 6.47 9.89
C LYS A 126 18.67 6.15 11.11
N ALA A 127 19.97 5.95 10.87
CA ALA A 127 20.92 5.68 11.95
C ALA A 127 21.07 6.93 12.84
N GLY A 128 20.57 6.86 14.08
CA GLY A 128 20.85 7.84 15.14
C GLY A 128 19.71 8.75 15.60
N GLU A 129 18.43 8.38 15.44
CA GLU A 129 17.20 8.89 16.15
C GLU A 129 16.05 9.47 15.26
N THR A 130 14.93 9.88 15.88
CA THR A 130 13.51 9.68 15.48
C THR A 130 12.66 10.96 15.34
N PRO A 131 11.68 11.02 14.42
CA PRO A 131 10.23 11.03 14.79
C PRO A 131 9.44 9.79 14.30
N GLU A 132 10.14 8.91 13.59
CA GLU A 132 9.64 7.85 12.71
C GLU A 132 9.66 6.45 13.34
N MET A 133 9.37 6.28 14.64
CA MET A 133 9.31 4.93 15.25
C MET A 133 8.07 4.12 14.83
N GLY A 134 7.61 4.28 13.59
CA GLY A 134 6.55 3.50 12.92
C GLY A 134 7.10 2.73 11.73
N ALA A 135 8.31 2.16 11.84
CA ALA A 135 8.91 1.40 10.77
C ALA A 135 8.34 0.00 10.68
N ASN A 136 7.91 -0.40 9.49
CA ASN A 136 7.79 -1.80 9.18
C ASN A 136 9.09 -2.30 8.54
N PRO A 137 10.11 -2.78 9.26
CA PRO A 137 11.34 -3.35 8.69
C PRO A 137 11.09 -4.51 7.72
N MET A 138 9.89 -5.10 7.78
CA MET A 138 9.48 -6.11 6.82
C MET A 138 9.14 -5.50 5.46
N LEU A 139 8.55 -4.29 5.37
CA LEU A 139 7.99 -3.68 4.14
C LEU A 139 8.16 -2.15 4.04
N GLY A 140 9.05 -1.55 4.81
CA GLY A 140 9.25 -0.10 4.84
C GLY A 140 10.08 0.40 3.66
N PHE A 141 10.05 1.71 3.45
CA PHE A 141 10.82 2.37 2.38
C PHE A 141 12.28 1.90 2.32
N GLY A 142 12.77 1.56 1.14
CA GLY A 142 14.14 1.11 0.90
C GLY A 142 14.37 -0.37 1.20
N ARG A 143 13.35 -1.12 1.66
CA ARG A 143 13.51 -2.55 1.92
C ARG A 143 13.78 -3.30 0.61
N VAL A 144 14.90 -4.03 0.56
CA VAL A 144 15.34 -4.79 -0.61
C VAL A 144 15.02 -6.28 -0.46
N TYR A 145 14.43 -6.86 -1.50
CA TYR A 145 14.26 -8.30 -1.67
C TYR A 145 14.98 -8.78 -2.91
N ALA A 146 15.96 -9.66 -2.71
CA ALA A 146 16.76 -10.24 -3.78
C ALA A 146 17.47 -11.49 -3.27
N ARG A 147 18.28 -12.11 -4.12
CA ARG A 147 19.28 -13.09 -3.68
C ARG A 147 20.25 -12.44 -2.65
N PRO A 148 20.77 -13.19 -1.67
CA PRO A 148 21.46 -12.60 -0.50
C PRO A 148 22.58 -11.61 -0.81
N ASP A 149 23.44 -11.91 -1.79
CA ASP A 149 24.59 -11.05 -2.13
C ASP A 149 24.17 -9.74 -2.81
N LEU A 150 23.21 -9.82 -3.72
CA LEU A 150 22.64 -8.64 -4.35
C LEU A 150 21.87 -7.79 -3.32
N ALA A 151 21.06 -8.43 -2.48
CA ALA A 151 20.31 -7.76 -1.41
C ALA A 151 21.25 -6.95 -0.51
N ARG A 152 22.35 -7.55 -0.02
CA ARG A 152 23.37 -6.85 0.78
C ARG A 152 24.04 -5.69 0.04
N THR A 153 24.24 -5.82 -1.26
CA THR A 153 24.92 -4.80 -2.07
C THR A 153 24.02 -3.60 -2.35
N VAL A 154 22.75 -3.85 -2.73
CA VAL A 154 21.76 -2.80 -2.94
C VAL A 154 21.37 -2.15 -1.61
N ASP A 155 21.19 -2.92 -0.53
CA ASP A 155 20.87 -2.38 0.81
C ASP A 155 21.93 -1.37 1.29
N ARG A 156 23.21 -1.67 1.12
CA ARG A 156 24.29 -0.70 1.42
C ARG A 156 24.17 0.59 0.61
N ARG A 157 23.73 0.51 -0.65
CA ARG A 157 23.55 1.69 -1.49
C ARG A 157 22.30 2.49 -1.08
N VAL A 158 21.21 1.82 -0.73
CA VAL A 158 20.00 2.45 -0.19
C VAL A 158 20.30 3.18 1.13
N ARG A 159 21.10 2.58 2.02
CA ARG A 159 21.53 3.25 3.26
C ARG A 159 22.28 4.56 3.00
N ARG A 160 23.08 4.63 1.93
CA ARG A 160 23.73 5.89 1.54
C ARG A 160 22.69 6.91 1.06
N LEU A 161 21.69 6.48 0.27
CA LEU A 161 20.62 7.36 -0.21
C LEU A 161 19.81 7.95 0.95
N LEU A 162 19.59 7.15 1.99
CA LEU A 162 18.89 7.58 3.20
C LEU A 162 19.74 8.53 4.06
N ASN A 163 21.00 8.20 4.31
CA ASN A 163 21.76 8.77 5.43
C ASN A 163 22.90 9.70 5.02
N GLU A 164 23.44 9.61 3.81
CA GLU A 164 24.61 10.40 3.40
C GLU A 164 24.17 11.75 2.80
N PRO A 165 24.50 12.89 3.43
CA PRO A 165 24.19 14.20 2.87
C PRO A 165 24.80 14.37 1.47
N GLY A 166 23.99 14.88 0.53
CA GLY A 166 24.42 15.08 -0.86
C GLY A 166 24.38 13.81 -1.73
N HIS A 167 24.08 12.63 -1.19
CA HIS A 167 23.83 11.45 -2.01
C HIS A 167 22.43 11.48 -2.62
N THR A 168 22.34 11.70 -3.93
CA THR A 168 21.05 11.90 -4.62
C THR A 168 20.48 10.61 -5.22
N PHE A 169 19.19 10.61 -5.53
CA PHE A 169 18.54 9.52 -6.26
C PHE A 169 19.20 9.29 -7.63
N GLU A 170 19.59 10.35 -8.34
CA GLU A 170 20.27 10.24 -9.63
C GLU A 170 21.61 9.49 -9.52
N GLN A 171 22.37 9.73 -8.44
CA GLN A 171 23.61 9.00 -8.17
C GLN A 171 23.35 7.54 -7.77
N PHE A 172 22.25 7.26 -7.07
CA PHE A 172 21.80 5.90 -6.77
C PHE A 172 21.44 5.16 -8.07
N TYR A 173 20.60 5.77 -8.91
CA TYR A 173 20.10 5.18 -10.15
C TYR A 173 21.22 4.97 -11.20
N ALA A 174 22.10 5.95 -11.39
CA ALA A 174 23.27 5.81 -12.26
C ALA A 174 24.20 4.67 -11.82
N TRP A 175 24.32 4.44 -10.50
CA TRP A 175 25.11 3.34 -9.96
C TRP A 175 24.50 1.96 -10.27
N LEU A 176 23.16 1.84 -10.26
CA LEU A 176 22.46 0.64 -10.69
C LEU A 176 22.71 0.34 -12.16
N GLN A 177 22.50 1.36 -13.02
CA GLN A 177 22.70 1.26 -14.47
C GLN A 177 24.14 0.86 -14.83
N ALA A 178 25.14 1.52 -14.23
CA ALA A 178 26.54 1.22 -14.48
C ALA A 178 26.98 -0.20 -14.08
N ARG A 179 26.18 -0.90 -13.27
CA ARG A 179 26.44 -2.27 -12.81
C ARG A 179 25.52 -3.31 -13.44
N GLY A 180 24.61 -2.88 -14.34
CA GLY A 180 23.59 -3.75 -14.91
C GLY A 180 22.68 -4.37 -13.84
N ILE A 181 22.44 -3.67 -12.73
CA ILE A 181 21.51 -4.09 -11.69
C ILE A 181 20.13 -3.55 -12.02
N THR A 182 19.14 -4.44 -12.10
CA THR A 182 17.73 -4.06 -12.26
C THR A 182 17.08 -4.01 -10.88
N VAL A 183 16.50 -2.87 -10.52
CA VAL A 183 15.65 -2.74 -9.33
C VAL A 183 14.23 -2.46 -9.78
N TRP A 184 13.29 -3.30 -9.37
CA TRP A 184 11.87 -3.03 -9.50
C TRP A 184 11.38 -2.29 -8.24
N GLY A 185 10.71 -1.16 -8.43
CA GLY A 185 10.09 -0.42 -7.33
C GLY A 185 8.79 -1.08 -6.89
N ALA A 186 8.44 -0.97 -5.61
CA ALA A 186 7.15 -1.44 -5.11
C ALA A 186 6.43 -0.37 -4.30
N ALA A 187 5.11 -0.28 -4.48
CA ALA A 187 4.21 0.43 -3.58
C ALA A 187 3.27 -0.57 -2.89
N VAL A 188 3.23 -0.56 -1.57
CA VAL A 188 2.58 -1.62 -0.77
C VAL A 188 1.62 -1.02 0.25
N ASP A 189 0.36 -1.45 0.21
CA ASP A 189 -0.60 -1.26 1.30
C ASP A 189 -1.07 -2.65 1.69
N THR A 190 -0.66 -3.10 2.88
CA THR A 190 -0.86 -4.51 3.24
C THR A 190 -2.27 -4.77 3.74
N LEU A 191 -2.95 -3.74 4.24
CA LEU A 191 -4.29 -3.85 4.76
C LEU A 191 -5.04 -2.54 4.52
N GLU A 192 -5.49 -2.36 3.29
CA GLU A 192 -6.38 -1.26 2.94
C GLU A 192 -7.67 -1.43 3.74
N ASN A 193 -8.20 -0.34 4.27
CA ASN A 193 -9.40 -0.32 5.09
C ASN A 193 -9.27 -1.04 6.45
N THR A 194 -8.12 -0.92 7.12
CA THR A 194 -7.84 -1.52 8.45
C THR A 194 -8.94 -1.28 9.49
N SER A 195 -9.52 -0.07 9.54
CA SER A 195 -10.61 0.24 10.48
C SER A 195 -11.85 -0.62 10.19
N ARG A 196 -12.24 -0.75 8.92
CA ARG A 196 -13.35 -1.61 8.49
C ARG A 196 -13.07 -3.08 8.81
N PHE A 197 -11.82 -3.52 8.64
CA PHE A 197 -11.38 -4.86 9.00
C PHE A 197 -11.53 -5.13 10.51
N ALA A 198 -11.03 -4.22 11.36
CA ALA A 198 -11.14 -4.33 12.81
C ALA A 198 -12.59 -4.32 13.30
N ASP A 199 -13.46 -3.55 12.64
CA ASP A 199 -14.90 -3.49 12.93
C ASP A 199 -15.70 -4.68 12.36
N GLY A 200 -15.07 -5.54 11.56
CA GLY A 200 -15.70 -6.72 11.00
C GLY A 200 -16.66 -6.42 9.85
N GLN A 201 -16.44 -5.32 9.14
CA GLN A 201 -17.27 -4.93 8.01
C GLN A 201 -17.18 -5.98 6.87
N PRO A 202 -18.29 -6.30 6.21
CA PRO A 202 -18.34 -7.37 5.22
C PRO A 202 -17.65 -7.01 3.90
N THR A 203 -17.38 -5.73 3.65
CA THR A 203 -16.84 -5.21 2.39
C THR A 203 -15.68 -4.25 2.60
N GLY A 204 -14.72 -4.26 1.66
CA GLY A 204 -13.65 -3.27 1.55
C GLY A 204 -12.23 -3.75 1.88
N PRO A 205 -11.98 -4.47 2.99
CA PRO A 205 -10.63 -4.90 3.34
C PRO A 205 -9.92 -5.72 2.26
N MET A 206 -8.70 -5.31 1.90
CA MET A 206 -7.86 -5.97 0.89
C MET A 206 -6.37 -5.66 1.10
N ALA A 207 -5.52 -6.44 0.44
CA ALA A 207 -4.09 -6.16 0.33
C ALA A 207 -3.78 -5.66 -1.09
N VAL A 208 -2.98 -4.60 -1.20
CA VAL A 208 -2.63 -3.93 -2.47
C VAL A 208 -1.11 -3.91 -2.65
N PHE A 209 -0.64 -4.39 -3.78
CA PHE A 209 0.78 -4.42 -4.13
C PHE A 209 0.99 -4.02 -5.59
N HIS A 210 1.74 -2.94 -5.82
CA HIS A 210 2.11 -2.49 -7.16
C HIS A 210 3.60 -2.68 -7.38
N LEU A 211 3.97 -3.39 -8.46
CA LEU A 211 5.35 -3.56 -8.89
C LEU A 211 5.62 -2.70 -10.12
N PHE A 212 6.60 -1.81 -10.03
CA PHE A 212 7.07 -0.94 -11.11
C PHE A 212 8.35 -1.51 -11.71
N ASP A 213 8.54 -1.32 -13.01
CA ASP A 213 9.73 -1.79 -13.75
C ASP A 213 11.03 -1.05 -13.38
N SER A 214 10.94 -0.02 -12.56
CA SER A 214 12.05 0.80 -12.04
C SER A 214 11.75 1.26 -10.60
N PRO A 215 12.76 1.67 -9.81
CA PRO A 215 12.50 2.26 -8.49
C PRO A 215 11.82 3.62 -8.64
N LEU A 216 10.96 3.99 -7.68
CA LEU A 216 10.42 5.36 -7.64
C LEU A 216 11.51 6.34 -7.20
N ARG A 217 11.42 7.60 -7.65
CA ARG A 217 12.40 8.67 -7.43
C ARG A 217 12.50 9.13 -5.97
N LEU A 218 11.62 8.68 -5.08
CA LEU A 218 11.71 9.01 -3.66
C LEU A 218 13.08 8.60 -3.11
N ALA A 219 13.73 9.54 -2.43
CA ALA A 219 15.06 9.32 -1.84
C ALA A 219 14.97 8.91 -0.37
N ARG A 220 13.84 9.20 0.28
CA ARG A 220 13.62 8.98 1.69
C ARG A 220 12.16 8.58 1.92
N PRO A 221 11.86 7.98 3.07
CA PRO A 221 10.49 7.75 3.45
C PRO A 221 9.71 9.07 3.46
N TYR A 222 8.47 9.04 2.99
CA TYR A 222 7.63 10.24 2.92
C TYR A 222 6.16 9.85 3.10
N GLU A 223 5.53 10.42 4.11
CA GLU A 223 4.13 10.23 4.43
C GLU A 223 3.45 11.59 4.51
N SER A 224 2.55 11.85 3.57
CA SER A 224 1.69 13.03 3.55
C SER A 224 0.37 12.69 2.85
N TYR A 225 -0.45 13.70 2.59
CA TYR A 225 -1.66 13.60 1.79
C TYR A 225 -1.47 14.13 0.38
N MET A 226 -2.30 13.65 -0.54
CA MET A 226 -2.40 14.19 -1.90
C MET A 226 -3.86 14.36 -2.28
N GLY A 227 -4.22 15.54 -2.79
CA GLY A 227 -5.46 15.73 -3.51
C GLY A 227 -5.44 14.87 -4.77
N CYS A 228 -6.53 14.16 -5.08
CA CYS A 228 -6.61 13.22 -6.19
C CYS A 228 -7.87 13.49 -7.02
N LEU A 229 -7.73 13.50 -8.34
CA LEU A 229 -8.85 13.47 -9.30
C LEU A 229 -8.56 12.40 -10.34
N THR A 230 -9.44 11.40 -10.41
CA THR A 230 -9.37 10.32 -11.39
C THR A 230 -10.66 10.26 -12.19
N VAL A 231 -10.54 10.46 -13.51
CA VAL A 231 -11.66 10.49 -14.46
C VAL A 231 -11.47 9.44 -15.55
N PRO A 232 -12.53 9.00 -16.26
CA PRO A 232 -12.36 8.17 -17.46
C PRO A 232 -11.47 8.87 -18.49
N ALA A 233 -10.60 8.14 -19.18
CA ALA A 233 -9.65 8.72 -20.15
C ALA A 233 -10.38 9.54 -21.23
N ARG A 234 -11.51 9.03 -21.73
CA ARG A 234 -12.40 9.73 -22.67
C ARG A 234 -12.83 11.13 -22.22
N VAL A 235 -12.98 11.36 -20.91
CA VAL A 235 -13.31 12.70 -20.36
C VAL A 235 -12.13 13.65 -20.49
N ALA A 236 -10.93 13.17 -20.16
CA ALA A 236 -9.70 13.95 -20.33
C ALA A 236 -9.42 14.24 -21.81
N GLU A 237 -9.68 13.29 -22.71
CA GLU A 237 -9.55 13.47 -24.16
C GLU A 237 -10.55 14.49 -24.72
N ALA A 238 -11.81 14.44 -24.29
CA ALA A 238 -12.83 15.41 -24.69
C ALA A 238 -12.46 16.85 -24.26
N ALA A 239 -11.97 17.00 -23.03
CA ALA A 239 -11.46 18.28 -22.55
C ALA A 239 -10.24 18.76 -23.34
N ALA A 240 -9.28 17.87 -23.62
CA ALA A 240 -8.09 18.20 -24.42
C ALA A 240 -8.46 18.62 -25.85
N GLY A 241 -9.47 17.99 -26.45
CA GLY A 241 -10.05 18.41 -27.74
C GLY A 241 -10.64 19.82 -27.71
N SER A 242 -11.01 20.31 -26.53
CA SER A 242 -11.48 21.67 -26.28
C SER A 242 -10.39 22.60 -25.71
N SER A 243 -9.11 22.19 -25.81
CA SER A 243 -7.94 22.91 -25.27
C SER A 243 -7.94 23.11 -23.76
N VAL A 244 -8.61 22.24 -23.01
CA VAL A 244 -8.63 22.21 -21.54
C VAL A 244 -7.82 21.01 -21.05
N LEU A 245 -6.80 21.27 -20.23
CA LEU A 245 -6.07 20.22 -19.52
C LEU A 245 -6.76 19.97 -18.18
N LEU A 246 -7.57 18.90 -18.08
CA LEU A 246 -8.18 18.51 -16.82
C LEU A 246 -7.13 18.04 -15.82
N ASP A 247 -7.22 18.59 -14.63
CA ASP A 247 -6.38 18.24 -13.49
C ASP A 247 -7.11 18.42 -12.17
N TYR A 248 -6.45 18.04 -11.08
CA TYR A 248 -6.98 18.17 -9.73
C TYR A 248 -7.43 19.59 -9.37
N ARG A 249 -6.85 20.62 -9.97
CA ARG A 249 -7.13 22.03 -9.67
C ARG A 249 -8.26 22.59 -10.52
N THR A 250 -8.73 21.84 -11.52
CA THR A 250 -9.78 22.27 -12.42
C THR A 250 -11.10 22.44 -11.67
N PRO A 251 -11.81 23.59 -11.78
CA PRO A 251 -13.09 23.79 -11.13
C PRO A 251 -14.09 22.68 -11.50
N ARG A 252 -14.82 22.11 -10.53
CA ARG A 252 -15.64 20.91 -10.79
C ARG A 252 -16.76 21.13 -11.79
N LYS A 253 -17.20 22.37 -11.97
CA LYS A 253 -18.09 22.78 -13.06
C LYS A 253 -17.50 22.42 -14.44
N GLN A 254 -16.23 22.71 -14.69
CA GLN A 254 -15.58 22.42 -15.97
C GLN A 254 -15.36 20.92 -16.16
N VAL A 255 -15.08 20.18 -15.07
CA VAL A 255 -15.01 18.72 -15.13
C VAL A 255 -16.37 18.14 -15.54
N ALA A 256 -17.48 18.63 -14.98
CA ALA A 256 -18.82 18.21 -15.37
C ALA A 256 -19.13 18.52 -16.86
N GLU A 257 -18.76 19.71 -17.35
CA GLU A 257 -18.92 20.10 -18.76
C GLU A 257 -18.09 19.22 -19.71
N ALA A 258 -16.89 18.81 -19.30
CA ALA A 258 -16.09 17.85 -20.04
C ALA A 258 -16.73 16.45 -20.08
N ILE A 259 -17.39 16.03 -19.00
CA ILE A 259 -18.15 14.78 -18.96
C ILE A 259 -19.35 14.85 -19.90
N GLU A 260 -20.10 15.95 -19.91
CA GLU A 260 -21.22 16.18 -20.84
C GLU A 260 -20.77 16.12 -22.31
N THR A 261 -19.58 16.65 -22.59
CA THR A 261 -18.96 16.59 -23.92
C THR A 261 -18.56 15.15 -24.29
N ALA A 262 -17.94 14.43 -23.34
CA ALA A 262 -17.52 13.04 -23.55
C ALA A 262 -18.70 12.08 -23.72
N TYR A 263 -19.80 12.32 -23.02
CA TYR A 263 -21.00 11.47 -22.99
C TYR A 263 -22.26 12.28 -23.32
N PRO A 264 -22.54 12.53 -24.61
CA PRO A 264 -23.71 13.31 -25.02
C PRO A 264 -25.02 12.75 -24.48
N GLY A 265 -25.85 13.63 -23.90
CA GLY A 265 -27.14 13.27 -23.33
C GLY A 265 -27.10 12.72 -21.90
N ILE A 266 -25.92 12.65 -21.27
CA ILE A 266 -25.84 12.32 -19.84
C ILE A 266 -26.56 13.38 -19.00
N ARG A 267 -27.33 12.92 -18.01
CA ARG A 267 -27.91 13.80 -17.00
C ARG A 267 -26.93 13.99 -15.86
N ARG A 268 -26.85 15.19 -15.27
CA ARG A 268 -25.84 15.47 -14.24
C ARG A 268 -26.03 14.61 -12.99
N GLU A 269 -27.26 14.23 -12.65
CA GLU A 269 -27.54 13.30 -11.56
C GLU A 269 -27.05 11.86 -11.82
N HIS A 270 -26.67 11.54 -13.06
CA HIS A 270 -26.05 10.26 -13.46
C HIS A 270 -24.51 10.34 -13.54
N ILE A 271 -23.94 11.47 -13.15
CA ILE A 271 -22.52 11.60 -12.86
C ILE A 271 -22.35 11.30 -11.37
N HIS A 272 -21.59 10.25 -11.06
CA HIS A 272 -21.39 9.73 -9.71
C HIS A 272 -19.97 10.02 -9.26
N VAL A 273 -19.81 10.92 -8.29
CA VAL A 273 -18.51 11.27 -7.73
C VAL A 273 -18.32 10.57 -6.39
N TRP A 274 -17.36 9.66 -6.35
CA TRP A 274 -16.89 9.07 -5.11
C TRP A 274 -15.82 9.96 -4.48
N THR A 275 -16.01 10.30 -3.21
CA THR A 275 -15.08 11.08 -2.38
C THR A 275 -15.16 10.56 -0.95
N LEU A 276 -14.07 10.70 -0.19
CA LEU A 276 -14.13 10.53 1.26
C LEU A 276 -15.14 11.51 1.88
N ARG A 277 -15.98 11.01 2.79
CA ARG A 277 -17.00 11.76 3.53
C ARG A 277 -16.84 11.58 5.03
N GLY A 278 -17.69 12.26 5.79
CA GLY A 278 -17.73 12.21 7.24
C GLY A 278 -17.55 13.58 7.90
N LYS A 279 -18.09 13.73 9.11
CA LYS A 279 -18.16 15.02 9.82
C LYS A 279 -16.78 15.66 10.06
N SER A 280 -15.76 14.85 10.32
CA SER A 280 -14.37 15.30 10.53
C SER A 280 -13.69 15.88 9.28
N ARG A 281 -14.27 15.67 8.09
CA ARG A 281 -13.70 16.12 6.80
C ARG A 281 -14.37 17.37 6.24
N VAL A 282 -15.47 17.83 6.84
CA VAL A 282 -16.26 18.99 6.36
C VAL A 282 -15.38 20.22 6.20
N HIS A 283 -14.50 20.51 7.16
CA HIS A 283 -13.61 21.67 7.06
C HIS A 283 -12.70 21.62 5.82
N ARG A 284 -12.22 20.43 5.45
CA ARG A 284 -11.16 20.26 4.44
C ARG A 284 -11.72 20.02 3.05
N LEU A 285 -12.80 19.25 2.95
CA LEU A 285 -13.44 18.84 1.70
C LEU A 285 -14.83 19.44 1.47
N GLY A 286 -15.42 20.13 2.45
CA GLY A 286 -16.77 20.66 2.33
C GLY A 286 -16.95 21.57 1.11
N GLY A 287 -15.96 22.42 0.81
CA GLY A 287 -15.96 23.23 -0.40
C GLY A 287 -16.02 22.40 -1.69
N LEU A 288 -15.23 21.33 -1.77
CA LEU A 288 -15.20 20.40 -2.91
C LEU A 288 -16.58 19.74 -3.12
N TRP A 289 -17.21 19.30 -2.03
CA TRP A 289 -18.56 18.72 -2.09
C TRP A 289 -19.59 19.74 -2.57
N GLU A 290 -19.51 20.99 -2.11
CA GLU A 290 -20.42 22.05 -2.56
C GLU A 290 -20.22 22.40 -4.05
N GLU A 291 -19.00 22.33 -4.60
CA GLU A 291 -18.79 22.50 -6.04
C GLU A 291 -19.55 21.45 -6.86
N TRP A 292 -19.45 20.17 -6.47
CA TRP A 292 -20.17 19.09 -7.16
C TRP A 292 -21.69 19.19 -7.01
N LYS A 293 -22.19 19.51 -5.82
CA LYS A 293 -23.63 19.71 -5.60
C LYS A 293 -24.17 20.87 -6.43
N LYS A 294 -23.45 22.00 -6.49
CA LYS A 294 -23.80 23.15 -7.34
C LYS A 294 -23.76 22.81 -8.82
N ALA A 295 -22.89 21.89 -9.23
CA ALA A 295 -22.88 21.36 -10.57
C ALA A 295 -24.11 20.47 -10.86
N GLY A 296 -24.87 20.02 -9.86
CA GLY A 296 -26.00 19.10 -10.04
C GLY A 296 -25.59 17.63 -10.13
N VAL A 297 -24.36 17.31 -9.70
CA VAL A 297 -23.76 15.99 -9.77
C VAL A 297 -24.07 15.18 -8.51
N HIS A 298 -24.22 13.87 -8.64
CA HIS A 298 -24.47 12.99 -7.50
C HIS A 298 -23.16 12.69 -6.76
N LEU A 299 -23.10 13.11 -5.49
CA LEU A 299 -22.06 12.69 -4.54
C LEU A 299 -22.45 11.38 -3.87
N VAL A 300 -21.71 10.32 -4.19
CA VAL A 300 -21.97 8.97 -3.68
C VAL A 300 -22.08 8.99 -2.14
N GLU A 301 -23.12 8.35 -1.61
CA GLU A 301 -23.31 8.12 -0.18
C GLU A 301 -22.94 6.70 0.26
N ASP A 302 -22.70 6.57 1.57
CA ASP A 302 -22.54 5.28 2.22
C ASP A 302 -23.81 4.43 2.00
N GLY A 303 -23.65 3.18 1.57
CA GLY A 303 -24.76 2.29 1.26
C GLY A 303 -25.28 2.37 -0.18
N TRP A 304 -24.80 3.31 -1.00
CA TRP A 304 -25.16 3.36 -2.42
C TRP A 304 -24.74 2.06 -3.13
N LYS A 305 -25.59 1.53 -4.02
CA LYS A 305 -25.31 0.28 -4.72
C LYS A 305 -24.53 0.54 -6.00
N ALA A 306 -23.30 0.05 -6.05
CA ALA A 306 -22.51 0.03 -7.27
C ALA A 306 -23.11 -0.95 -8.31
N PRO A 307 -22.66 -0.92 -9.58
CA PRO A 307 -23.06 -1.90 -10.60
C PRO A 307 -22.82 -3.37 -10.22
N SER A 308 -21.94 -3.63 -9.25
CA SER A 308 -21.74 -4.96 -8.65
C SER A 308 -22.96 -5.45 -7.84
N GLY A 309 -23.92 -4.57 -7.53
CA GLY A 309 -25.05 -4.81 -6.62
C GLY A 309 -24.70 -4.65 -5.15
N LEU A 310 -23.42 -4.47 -4.80
CA LEU A 310 -22.94 -4.31 -3.43
C LEU A 310 -22.97 -2.84 -2.99
N ALA A 311 -23.20 -2.64 -1.69
CA ALA A 311 -23.16 -1.34 -1.06
C ALA A 311 -21.71 -0.83 -0.96
N VAL A 312 -21.46 0.35 -1.51
CA VAL A 312 -20.17 1.05 -1.36
C VAL A 312 -20.11 1.78 -0.02
N PHE A 313 -18.91 2.23 0.33
CA PHE A 313 -18.66 3.05 1.51
C PHE A 313 -17.88 4.31 1.15
N THR A 314 -17.92 5.31 2.03
CA THR A 314 -17.23 6.61 1.81
C THR A 314 -16.42 7.09 3.01
N ASP A 315 -16.28 6.25 4.04
CA ASP A 315 -15.58 6.59 5.29
C ASP A 315 -14.07 6.33 5.25
N SER A 316 -13.60 5.49 4.31
CA SER A 316 -12.24 4.99 4.12
C SER A 316 -12.01 4.50 2.68
N GLY A 317 -10.75 4.18 2.33
CA GLY A 317 -10.36 3.43 1.11
C GLY A 317 -10.49 4.23 -0.19
N THR A 318 -9.38 4.76 -0.69
CA THR A 318 -9.38 5.61 -1.90
C THR A 318 -8.86 4.89 -3.14
N TYR A 319 -8.26 3.71 -2.97
CA TYR A 319 -7.67 2.94 -4.06
C TYR A 319 -8.75 2.13 -4.81
N ALA A 320 -9.50 1.28 -4.12
CA ALA A 320 -10.49 0.39 -4.73
C ALA A 320 -11.58 1.09 -5.60
N PRO A 321 -12.11 2.27 -5.24
CA PRO A 321 -13.04 3.02 -6.09
C PRO A 321 -12.52 3.30 -7.50
N THR A 322 -11.20 3.39 -7.68
CA THR A 322 -10.56 3.67 -8.97
C THR A 322 -10.91 2.62 -10.03
N PHE A 323 -11.14 1.36 -9.63
CA PHE A 323 -11.52 0.30 -10.57
C PHE A 323 -12.94 0.45 -11.15
N LEU A 324 -13.79 1.27 -10.54
CA LEU A 324 -15.14 1.57 -11.04
C LEU A 324 -15.19 2.82 -11.91
N VAL A 325 -14.11 3.61 -11.96
CA VAL A 325 -14.05 4.82 -12.80
C VAL A 325 -14.24 4.44 -14.27
N GLY A 326 -15.26 5.03 -14.88
CA GLY A 326 -15.72 4.63 -16.21
C GLY A 326 -17.18 5.01 -16.43
N SER A 327 -17.83 4.30 -17.35
CA SER A 327 -19.24 4.51 -17.68
C SER A 327 -19.97 3.18 -17.88
N TRP A 328 -21.27 3.16 -17.59
CA TRP A 328 -22.16 2.04 -17.90
C TRP A 328 -23.55 2.55 -18.31
N GLN A 329 -24.41 1.64 -18.75
CA GLN A 329 -25.83 1.89 -18.98
C GLN A 329 -26.66 1.11 -17.96
N ASP A 330 -27.70 1.72 -17.43
CA ASP A 330 -28.67 1.04 -16.57
C ASP A 330 -29.68 0.20 -17.39
N GLU A 331 -30.63 -0.44 -16.71
CA GLU A 331 -31.70 -1.22 -17.34
C GLU A 331 -32.57 -0.40 -18.31
N ALA A 332 -32.68 0.92 -18.07
CA ALA A 332 -33.39 1.87 -18.92
C ALA A 332 -32.52 2.43 -20.05
N GLN A 333 -31.30 1.91 -20.25
CA GLN A 333 -30.31 2.38 -21.22
C GLN A 333 -29.82 3.81 -20.98
N ALA A 334 -30.06 4.38 -19.79
CA ALA A 334 -29.55 5.68 -19.43
C ALA A 334 -28.04 5.58 -19.13
N PRO A 335 -27.21 6.49 -19.67
CA PRO A 335 -25.78 6.49 -19.41
C PRO A 335 -25.49 6.99 -17.99
N HIS A 336 -24.50 6.37 -17.36
CA HIS A 336 -23.93 6.76 -16.08
C HIS A 336 -22.41 6.87 -16.21
N VAL A 337 -21.82 7.80 -15.46
CA VAL A 337 -20.36 7.98 -15.36
C VAL A 337 -19.98 7.98 -13.89
N PHE A 338 -18.92 7.26 -13.55
CA PHE A 338 -18.34 7.27 -12.20
C PHE A 338 -16.91 7.79 -12.25
N LEU A 339 -16.56 8.61 -11.28
CA LEU A 339 -15.23 9.18 -11.10
C LEU A 339 -14.87 9.30 -9.61
N CYS A 340 -13.58 9.45 -9.33
CA CYS A 340 -13.08 9.63 -7.97
C CYS A 340 -12.46 11.02 -7.81
N ASP A 341 -12.78 11.68 -6.70
CA ASP A 341 -12.26 13.00 -6.35
C ASP A 341 -12.07 13.12 -4.84
N GLY A 342 -11.15 13.95 -4.38
CA GLY A 342 -10.87 14.18 -2.96
C GLY A 342 -9.39 14.12 -2.66
N TYR A 343 -8.99 13.27 -1.72
CA TYR A 343 -7.61 13.10 -1.30
C TYR A 343 -7.35 11.67 -0.83
N ALA A 344 -6.07 11.28 -0.80
CA ALA A 344 -5.58 10.00 -0.29
C ALA A 344 -4.25 10.20 0.46
N ALA A 345 -3.81 9.20 1.23
CA ALA A 345 -2.42 9.19 1.69
C ALA A 345 -1.47 9.01 0.50
N THR A 346 -0.21 9.46 0.61
CA THR A 346 0.73 9.49 -0.53
C THR A 346 0.94 8.12 -1.20
N ALA A 347 1.05 7.04 -0.42
CA ALA A 347 1.18 5.69 -0.95
C ALA A 347 -0.07 5.24 -1.74
N GLU A 348 -1.25 5.38 -1.12
CA GLU A 348 -2.54 5.07 -1.75
C GLU A 348 -2.77 5.93 -3.01
N ALA A 349 -2.46 7.23 -2.95
CA ALA A 349 -2.59 8.17 -4.05
C ALA A 349 -1.74 7.73 -5.25
N MET A 350 -0.47 7.40 -5.02
CA MET A 350 0.43 6.93 -6.07
C MET A 350 0.00 5.56 -6.62
N GLN A 351 -0.47 4.64 -5.78
CA GLN A 351 -1.02 3.36 -6.22
C GLN A 351 -2.25 3.59 -7.11
N ALA A 352 -3.23 4.38 -6.67
CA ALA A 352 -4.42 4.71 -7.44
C ALA A 352 -4.07 5.43 -8.76
N ALA A 353 -3.16 6.41 -8.73
CA ALA A 353 -2.74 7.13 -9.91
C ALA A 353 -1.98 6.25 -10.91
N SER A 354 -1.19 5.29 -10.42
CA SER A 354 -0.49 4.34 -11.30
C SER A 354 -1.43 3.39 -12.04
N LEU A 355 -2.69 3.26 -11.62
CA LEU A 355 -3.70 2.54 -12.38
C LEU A 355 -4.06 3.24 -13.70
N SER A 356 -3.66 4.50 -13.94
CA SER A 356 -3.73 5.10 -15.28
C SER A 356 -2.87 4.37 -16.32
N ASP A 357 -1.90 3.56 -15.91
CA ASP A 357 -1.17 2.67 -16.82
C ASP A 357 -1.94 1.38 -17.11
N VAL A 358 -2.96 1.04 -16.32
CA VAL A 358 -3.64 -0.27 -16.29
C VAL A 358 -5.10 -0.19 -16.76
N LEU A 359 -5.77 0.91 -16.42
CA LEU A 359 -7.18 1.18 -16.67
C LEU A 359 -7.29 2.35 -17.65
N ASP A 360 -8.43 2.46 -18.32
CA ASP A 360 -8.73 3.56 -19.23
C ASP A 360 -9.15 4.84 -18.47
N VAL A 361 -8.24 5.34 -17.62
CA VAL A 361 -8.48 6.44 -16.70
C VAL A 361 -7.33 7.44 -16.71
N ARG A 362 -7.62 8.71 -16.47
CA ARG A 362 -6.63 9.75 -16.21
C ARG A 362 -6.68 10.16 -14.75
N SER A 363 -5.57 9.96 -14.04
CA SER A 363 -5.40 10.39 -12.66
C SER A 363 -4.40 11.54 -12.54
N THR A 364 -4.74 12.49 -11.68
CA THR A 364 -3.94 13.67 -11.38
C THR A 364 -3.91 13.88 -9.87
N MET A 365 -2.77 14.33 -9.35
CA MET A 365 -2.54 14.52 -7.92
C MET A 365 -2.04 15.93 -7.62
N SER A 366 -2.27 16.43 -6.41
CA SER A 366 -1.65 17.67 -5.90
C SER A 366 -1.15 17.42 -4.48
N LEU A 367 0.08 17.79 -4.19
CA LEU A 367 0.71 17.52 -2.89
C LEU A 367 0.09 18.39 -1.80
N PHE A 368 -0.35 17.76 -0.70
CA PHE A 368 -0.83 18.46 0.49
C PHE A 368 0.17 18.37 1.63
N SER A 369 0.01 19.21 2.65
CA SER A 369 0.83 19.14 3.85
C SER A 369 0.55 17.87 4.67
N PRO A 370 1.51 17.40 5.48
CA PRO A 370 1.34 16.19 6.29
C PRO A 370 0.20 16.27 7.31
N THR A 371 -0.14 17.48 7.77
CA THR A 371 -1.25 17.69 8.71
C THR A 371 -2.59 17.79 7.99
N PHE A 372 -2.58 18.27 6.75
CA PHE A 372 -3.76 18.54 5.94
C PHE A 372 -4.86 19.19 6.79
N GLU A 373 -4.63 20.38 7.33
CA GLU A 373 -5.59 21.11 8.17
C GLU A 373 -6.41 22.13 7.39
N LEU A 374 -5.90 22.57 6.23
CA LEU A 374 -6.51 23.62 5.43
C LEU A 374 -7.49 23.04 4.41
N PRO A 375 -8.34 23.89 3.80
CA PRO A 375 -9.17 23.49 2.68
C PRO A 375 -8.33 22.92 1.52
N PHE A 376 -8.89 21.95 0.80
CA PHE A 376 -8.23 21.21 -0.29
C PHE A 376 -7.59 22.12 -1.37
N ASP A 377 -8.22 23.26 -1.68
CA ASP A 377 -7.77 24.20 -2.70
C ASP A 377 -6.61 25.10 -2.23
N VAL A 378 -6.36 25.13 -0.92
CA VAL A 378 -5.30 25.92 -0.27
C VAL A 378 -4.04 25.09 -0.10
N GLU A 379 -4.17 23.84 0.35
CA GLU A 379 -3.05 22.93 0.62
C GLU A 379 -2.08 22.77 -0.57
N GLY A 380 -2.62 22.50 -1.76
CA GLY A 380 -1.82 22.35 -2.96
C GLY A 380 -1.05 23.62 -3.35
N ARG A 381 -1.59 24.81 -3.04
CA ARG A 381 -0.89 26.09 -3.26
C ARG A 381 0.16 26.35 -2.19
N LEU A 382 -0.11 25.98 -0.95
CA LEU A 382 0.82 26.10 0.16
C LEU A 382 2.09 25.28 -0.10
N MET A 383 1.95 24.04 -0.52
CA MET A 383 3.08 23.14 -0.79
C MET A 383 3.92 23.53 -2.02
N GLN A 384 3.54 24.61 -2.73
CA GLN A 384 4.26 25.18 -3.86
C GLN A 384 5.02 26.47 -3.49
N LEU A 385 4.92 26.92 -2.24
CA LEU A 385 5.67 28.07 -1.77
C LEU A 385 7.17 27.74 -1.63
N ASP A 386 8.00 28.76 -1.76
CA ASP A 386 9.43 28.67 -1.49
C ASP A 386 9.69 28.95 0.00
N PRO A 387 10.08 27.95 0.82
CA PRO A 387 10.31 28.13 2.25
C PRO A 387 11.55 28.97 2.55
N SER A 388 12.44 29.19 1.56
CA SER A 388 13.64 30.01 1.71
C SER A 388 13.40 31.50 1.41
N ALA A 389 12.23 31.84 0.87
CA ALA A 389 11.88 33.21 0.53
C ALA A 389 11.74 34.07 1.79
N SER A 390 12.34 35.26 1.81
CA SER A 390 12.28 36.17 2.97
C SER A 390 10.85 36.63 3.30
N ASP A 391 9.94 36.54 2.34
CA ASP A 391 8.52 36.87 2.45
C ASP A 391 7.62 35.62 2.57
N PHE A 392 8.18 34.43 2.86
CA PHE A 392 7.43 33.17 2.98
C PHE A 392 6.21 33.28 3.90
N ALA A 393 6.38 33.87 5.10
CA ALA A 393 5.29 34.04 6.07
C ALA A 393 4.14 34.89 5.50
N GLN A 394 4.47 35.93 4.72
CA GLN A 394 3.47 36.78 4.08
C GLN A 394 2.74 36.02 2.97
N ARG A 395 3.47 35.31 2.09
CA ARG A 395 2.87 34.50 1.02
C ARG A 395 1.97 33.39 1.57
N LEU A 396 2.39 32.74 2.65
CA LEU A 396 1.58 31.77 3.35
C LEU A 396 0.30 32.40 3.87
N ASN A 397 0.38 33.56 4.52
CA ASN A 397 -0.79 34.30 4.99
C ASN A 397 -1.75 34.66 3.85
N ASP A 398 -1.23 35.08 2.70
CA ASP A 398 -2.04 35.40 1.52
C ASP A 398 -2.76 34.16 0.97
N VAL A 399 -2.07 33.02 0.89
CA VAL A 399 -2.64 31.74 0.42
C VAL A 399 -3.78 31.26 1.31
N ILE A 400 -3.68 31.45 2.63
CA ILE A 400 -4.74 31.07 3.58
C ILE A 400 -5.85 32.13 3.74
N GLY A 401 -5.82 33.20 2.96
CA GLY A 401 -6.83 34.25 2.96
C GLY A 401 -6.69 35.29 4.07
N GLY A 402 -5.45 35.61 4.48
CA GLY A 402 -5.13 36.73 5.35
C GLY A 402 -5.50 36.55 6.83
N ARG A 403 -5.73 35.32 7.29
CA ARG A 403 -6.25 35.04 8.65
C ARG A 403 -5.21 35.17 9.77
N GLY A 404 -3.96 35.50 9.45
CA GLY A 404 -2.85 35.47 10.39
C GLY A 404 -2.43 34.03 10.70
N VAL A 405 -1.14 33.73 10.61
CA VAL A 405 -0.59 32.41 10.96
C VAL A 405 0.37 32.58 12.12
N GLU A 406 0.16 31.79 13.17
CA GLU A 406 1.09 31.73 14.30
C GLU A 406 2.49 31.33 13.81
N ALA A 407 3.54 31.94 14.36
CA ALA A 407 4.92 31.72 13.92
C ALA A 407 5.32 30.23 13.93
N GLY A 408 4.85 29.45 14.90
CA GLY A 408 5.10 28.01 14.95
C GLY A 408 4.51 27.24 13.76
N LYS A 409 3.31 27.61 13.28
CA LYS A 409 2.71 27.01 12.10
C LYS A 409 3.43 27.42 10.81
N VAL A 410 3.93 28.66 10.73
CA VAL A 410 4.78 29.09 9.61
C VAL A 410 6.01 28.19 9.52
N SER A 411 6.73 27.99 10.63
CA SER A 411 7.90 27.11 10.68
C SER A 411 7.55 25.66 10.30
N ALA A 412 6.45 25.12 10.81
CA ALA A 412 6.02 23.76 10.51
C ALA A 412 5.71 23.54 9.01
N TYR A 413 5.10 24.52 8.34
CA TYR A 413 4.88 24.43 6.89
C TYR A 413 6.17 24.58 6.09
N ALA A 414 7.10 25.44 6.51
CA ALA A 414 8.40 25.55 5.88
C ALA A 414 9.18 24.23 5.98
N GLU A 415 9.15 23.59 7.17
CA GLU A 415 9.73 22.27 7.42
C GLU A 415 9.09 21.20 6.54
N ALA A 416 7.76 21.14 6.46
CA ALA A 416 7.05 20.18 5.61
C ALA A 416 7.44 20.27 4.11
N ILE A 417 7.64 21.49 3.58
CA ILE A 417 8.10 21.68 2.19
C ILE A 417 9.59 21.27 2.05
N GLY A 418 10.40 21.58 3.06
CA GLY A 418 11.79 21.14 3.14
C GLY A 418 11.93 19.62 3.14
N ASP A 419 11.09 18.93 3.93
CA ASP A 419 11.04 17.47 4.00
C ASP A 419 10.60 16.85 2.67
N ALA A 420 9.57 17.40 2.03
CA ALA A 420 9.15 16.96 0.70
C ALA A 420 10.30 17.10 -0.34
N THR A 421 11.05 18.21 -0.28
CA THR A 421 12.24 18.42 -1.13
C THR A 421 13.32 17.40 -0.82
N ALA A 422 13.62 17.17 0.47
CA ALA A 422 14.64 16.24 0.91
C ALA A 422 14.30 14.77 0.58
N SER A 423 13.02 14.43 0.50
CA SER A 423 12.53 13.13 0.06
C SER A 423 12.46 12.98 -1.47
N ASN A 424 12.89 14.00 -2.23
CA ASN A 424 12.84 14.05 -3.68
C ASN A 424 11.42 13.96 -4.25
N MET A 425 10.44 14.56 -3.54
CA MET A 425 9.10 14.72 -4.07
C MET A 425 9.11 15.70 -5.26
N PRO A 426 8.29 15.47 -6.31
CA PRO A 426 8.31 16.28 -7.53
C PRO A 426 7.62 17.65 -7.35
N LEU A 427 8.16 18.52 -6.49
CA LEU A 427 7.56 19.82 -6.14
C LEU A 427 7.52 20.84 -7.29
N GLY A 428 8.31 20.64 -8.34
CA GLY A 428 8.43 21.58 -9.47
C GLY A 428 7.20 21.68 -10.37
N LYS A 429 6.09 21.00 -10.04
CA LYS A 429 4.83 21.03 -10.78
C LYS A 429 3.65 21.21 -9.82
N PRO A 430 2.65 22.05 -10.16
CA PRO A 430 1.47 22.23 -9.32
C PRO A 430 0.55 20.99 -9.26
N VAL A 431 0.65 20.13 -10.27
CA VAL A 431 -0.10 18.88 -10.42
C VAL A 431 0.89 17.80 -10.83
N LEU A 432 0.72 16.63 -10.24
CA LEU A 432 1.54 15.45 -10.44
C LEU A 432 0.76 14.36 -11.15
N HIS A 433 1.48 13.52 -11.87
CA HIS A 433 1.03 12.23 -12.40
C HIS A 433 1.91 11.11 -11.86
N ALA A 434 1.50 9.87 -12.07
CA ALA A 434 2.34 8.71 -11.72
C ALA A 434 3.74 8.83 -12.34
N ASP A 435 3.84 9.23 -13.61
CA ASP A 435 5.10 9.43 -14.36
C ASP A 435 6.13 10.31 -13.63
N ASP A 436 5.68 11.26 -12.80
CA ASP A 436 6.57 12.19 -12.09
C ASP A 436 7.39 11.51 -10.99
N PHE A 437 6.95 10.33 -10.55
CA PHE A 437 7.62 9.52 -9.54
C PHE A 437 8.60 8.51 -10.15
N LEU A 438 8.67 8.39 -11.48
CA LEU A 438 9.50 7.39 -12.16
C LEU A 438 10.71 8.06 -12.83
N PRO A 439 11.89 7.41 -12.85
CA PRO A 439 13.08 7.96 -13.50
C PRO A 439 12.95 8.04 -15.01
N GLU A 440 12.21 7.11 -15.62
CA GLU A 440 12.06 6.96 -17.06
C GLU A 440 10.66 7.38 -17.50
N LYS A 441 10.55 7.98 -18.70
CA LYS A 441 9.24 8.37 -19.27
C LYS A 441 8.38 7.18 -19.64
N ASN A 442 9.01 6.12 -20.13
CA ASN A 442 8.34 4.86 -20.39
C ASN A 442 8.51 3.99 -19.16
N TRP A 443 7.41 3.73 -18.48
CA TRP A 443 7.34 2.83 -17.34
C TRP A 443 6.15 1.89 -17.51
N SER A 444 6.11 0.86 -16.68
CA SER A 444 5.02 -0.12 -16.62
C SER A 444 4.80 -0.56 -15.18
N VAL A 445 3.54 -0.85 -14.84
CA VAL A 445 3.18 -1.42 -13.54
C VAL A 445 2.47 -2.77 -13.68
N LEU A 446 2.75 -3.65 -12.72
CA LEU A 446 1.98 -4.85 -12.42
C LEU A 446 1.27 -4.63 -11.09
N ALA A 447 -0.03 -4.35 -11.15
CA ALA A 447 -0.89 -4.22 -9.97
C ALA A 447 -1.38 -5.60 -9.52
N SER A 448 -1.31 -5.86 -8.22
CA SER A 448 -1.83 -7.06 -7.58
C SER A 448 -2.70 -6.70 -6.38
N VAL A 449 -3.87 -7.32 -6.28
CA VAL A 449 -4.81 -7.14 -5.17
C VAL A 449 -5.21 -8.50 -4.61
N GLY A 450 -5.26 -8.64 -3.29
CA GLY A 450 -5.82 -9.80 -2.58
C GLY A 450 -7.03 -9.40 -1.75
N TYR A 451 -8.20 -9.95 -2.05
CA TYR A 451 -9.46 -9.56 -1.42
C TYR A 451 -9.68 -10.33 -0.13
N MET A 452 -9.66 -9.64 1.02
CA MET A 452 -9.97 -10.25 2.33
C MET A 452 -11.48 -10.36 2.53
N CYS A 453 -12.17 -9.30 2.14
CA CYS A 453 -13.63 -9.15 2.13
C CYS A 453 -14.12 -8.84 0.72
N ASP A 454 -15.43 -8.87 0.50
CA ASP A 454 -15.99 -8.55 -0.81
C ASP A 454 -15.66 -7.10 -1.19
N ASP A 455 -15.27 -6.88 -2.44
CA ASP A 455 -14.99 -5.56 -2.97
C ASP A 455 -16.24 -5.00 -3.66
N PRO A 456 -16.88 -3.95 -3.13
CA PRO A 456 -18.10 -3.43 -3.70
C PRO A 456 -17.88 -2.72 -5.04
N TYR A 457 -16.66 -2.28 -5.35
CA TYR A 457 -16.38 -1.53 -6.58
C TYR A 457 -16.21 -2.45 -7.79
N THR A 458 -15.64 -3.64 -7.59
CA THR A 458 -15.44 -4.62 -8.68
C THR A 458 -16.32 -5.86 -8.59
N GLY A 459 -17.03 -6.07 -7.48
CA GLY A 459 -17.78 -7.30 -7.21
C GLY A 459 -16.89 -8.53 -7.02
N ALA A 460 -15.60 -8.34 -6.72
CA ALA A 460 -14.70 -9.45 -6.41
C ALA A 460 -15.01 -10.02 -5.02
N PRO A 461 -15.24 -11.34 -4.89
CA PRO A 461 -15.53 -11.93 -3.60
C PRO A 461 -14.29 -12.04 -2.72
N GLY A 462 -14.46 -11.87 -1.42
CA GLY A 462 -13.42 -12.04 -0.42
C GLY A 462 -13.12 -13.51 -0.10
N VAL A 463 -12.44 -13.74 1.01
CA VAL A 463 -12.09 -15.09 1.48
C VAL A 463 -13.34 -15.81 1.98
N THR A 464 -13.64 -16.98 1.40
CA THR A 464 -14.79 -17.81 1.78
C THR A 464 -14.34 -19.22 2.16
N ARG A 465 -14.75 -19.75 3.31
CA ARG A 465 -14.55 -21.16 3.66
C ARG A 465 -15.54 -22.03 2.88
N VAL A 466 -15.04 -23.06 2.19
CA VAL A 466 -15.87 -23.96 1.35
C VAL A 466 -15.91 -25.40 1.83
N ALA A 467 -14.92 -25.82 2.62
CA ALA A 467 -14.92 -27.09 3.34
C ALA A 467 -14.09 -26.98 4.62
N ASP A 468 -13.91 -28.08 5.34
CA ASP A 468 -13.01 -28.07 6.49
C ASP A 468 -11.57 -27.80 6.05
N ASN A 469 -10.95 -26.77 6.62
CA ASN A 469 -9.61 -26.28 6.24
C ASN A 469 -9.42 -25.91 4.75
N VAL A 470 -10.50 -25.74 3.97
CA VAL A 470 -10.43 -25.34 2.55
C VAL A 470 -11.13 -24.00 2.32
N TYR A 471 -10.44 -23.08 1.66
CA TYR A 471 -10.87 -21.70 1.45
C TYR A 471 -10.75 -21.31 -0.02
N ARG A 472 -11.72 -20.55 -0.52
CA ARG A 472 -11.62 -19.81 -1.78
C ARG A 472 -11.09 -18.41 -1.50
N VAL A 473 -10.12 -17.97 -2.28
CA VAL A 473 -9.47 -16.67 -2.15
C VAL A 473 -9.33 -16.03 -3.53
N THR A 474 -9.83 -14.82 -3.67
CA THR A 474 -9.78 -14.08 -4.94
C THR A 474 -8.63 -13.10 -4.94
N THR A 475 -7.97 -12.99 -6.09
CA THR A 475 -6.95 -11.99 -6.36
C THR A 475 -7.18 -11.36 -7.72
N ARG A 476 -6.63 -10.17 -7.91
CA ARG A 476 -6.54 -9.51 -9.21
C ARG A 476 -5.08 -9.31 -9.57
N LEU A 477 -4.74 -9.55 -10.83
CA LEU A 477 -3.52 -9.06 -11.46
C LEU A 477 -3.90 -8.19 -12.64
N ALA A 478 -3.24 -7.05 -12.79
CA ALA A 478 -3.50 -6.17 -13.90
C ALA A 478 -2.24 -5.40 -14.35
N THR A 479 -2.13 -5.17 -15.65
CA THR A 479 -1.09 -4.37 -16.32
C THR A 479 -1.71 -3.73 -17.57
N ARG A 480 -1.00 -2.81 -18.24
CA ARG A 480 -1.52 -2.00 -19.35
C ARG A 480 -2.37 -2.71 -20.40
N LYS A 481 -2.01 -3.95 -20.74
CA LYS A 481 -2.65 -4.69 -21.84
C LYS A 481 -3.45 -5.91 -21.38
N ALA A 482 -3.46 -6.22 -20.08
CA ALA A 482 -4.15 -7.40 -19.58
C ALA A 482 -4.53 -7.30 -18.11
N SER A 483 -5.70 -7.84 -17.78
CA SER A 483 -6.17 -8.03 -16.41
C SER A 483 -6.76 -9.43 -16.21
N SER A 484 -6.61 -9.97 -15.02
CA SER A 484 -7.16 -11.27 -14.64
C SER A 484 -7.65 -11.27 -13.20
N ARG A 485 -8.85 -11.80 -12.98
CA ARG A 485 -9.37 -12.19 -11.68
C ARG A 485 -9.10 -13.68 -11.49
N ILE A 486 -8.40 -14.03 -10.42
CA ILE A 486 -7.94 -15.39 -10.16
C ILE A 486 -8.50 -15.83 -8.81
N THR A 487 -9.24 -16.94 -8.80
CA THR A 487 -9.79 -17.53 -7.58
C THR A 487 -9.05 -18.82 -7.29
N PHE A 488 -8.34 -18.87 -6.16
CA PHE A 488 -7.65 -20.06 -5.68
C PHE A 488 -8.52 -20.80 -4.68
N THR A 489 -8.57 -22.13 -4.78
CA THR A 489 -9.08 -23.00 -3.73
C THR A 489 -7.89 -23.59 -2.99
N LEU A 490 -7.67 -23.14 -1.76
CA LEU A 490 -6.48 -23.44 -0.95
C LEU A 490 -6.89 -24.26 0.26
N ARG A 491 -6.18 -25.38 0.48
CA ARG A 491 -6.30 -26.20 1.68
C ARG A 491 -5.13 -25.93 2.62
N LEU A 492 -5.43 -25.71 3.89
CA LEU A 492 -4.41 -25.66 4.94
C LEU A 492 -3.86 -27.07 5.16
N MET A 493 -2.54 -27.26 5.05
CA MET A 493 -1.93 -28.58 5.22
C MET A 493 -1.76 -28.96 6.70
N GLU A 494 -1.76 -27.96 7.58
CA GLU A 494 -1.60 -28.13 9.03
C GLU A 494 -2.94 -27.93 9.75
N SER A 495 -2.98 -28.26 11.04
CA SER A 495 -4.09 -27.85 11.90
C SER A 495 -4.27 -26.32 11.91
N PHE A 496 -5.44 -25.82 12.27
CA PHE A 496 -5.70 -24.38 12.31
C PHE A 496 -4.72 -23.63 13.24
N GLU A 497 -4.42 -24.19 14.41
CA GLU A 497 -3.48 -23.59 15.37
C GLU A 497 -2.02 -23.61 14.88
N THR A 498 -1.59 -24.72 14.25
CA THR A 498 -0.26 -24.77 13.63
C THR A 498 -0.18 -23.80 12.44
N THR A 499 -1.25 -23.69 11.64
CA THR A 499 -1.33 -22.74 10.52
C THR A 499 -1.24 -21.29 11.03
N ARG A 500 -1.94 -20.94 12.11
CA ARG A 500 -1.82 -19.62 12.75
C ARG A 500 -0.35 -19.29 13.03
N GLN A 501 0.42 -20.26 13.54
CA GLN A 501 1.85 -20.06 13.76
C GLN A 501 2.60 -19.85 12.44
N VAL A 502 2.34 -20.63 11.38
CA VAL A 502 2.99 -20.47 10.05
C VAL A 502 2.84 -19.05 9.51
N PHE A 503 1.67 -18.43 9.71
CA PHE A 503 1.28 -17.08 9.31
C PHE A 503 1.63 -15.98 10.33
N SER A 504 2.16 -16.35 11.50
CA SER A 504 2.55 -15.38 12.54
C SER A 504 4.04 -15.06 12.48
N PRO A 505 4.44 -13.82 12.84
CA PRO A 505 5.80 -13.48 13.23
C PRO A 505 6.37 -14.40 14.32
N LEU A 506 7.69 -14.51 14.42
CA LEU A 506 8.37 -15.52 15.24
C LEU A 506 8.25 -15.29 16.76
N LEU A 507 8.45 -14.07 17.26
CA LEU A 507 8.22 -13.72 18.67
C LEU A 507 6.75 -13.87 19.04
N VAL A 508 5.82 -13.54 18.15
CA VAL A 508 4.39 -13.81 18.34
C VAL A 508 4.14 -15.31 18.57
N ARG A 509 4.77 -16.20 17.78
CA ARG A 509 4.68 -17.65 18.01
C ARG A 509 5.15 -18.05 19.41
N PHE A 510 6.25 -17.46 19.89
CA PHE A 510 6.78 -17.76 21.23
C PHE A 510 5.84 -17.27 22.33
N LEU A 511 5.22 -16.10 22.15
CA LEU A 511 4.18 -15.59 23.05
C LEU A 511 2.94 -16.50 23.06
N SER A 512 2.66 -17.20 21.96
CA SER A 512 1.61 -18.22 21.86
C SER A 512 2.03 -19.60 22.39
N GLY A 513 3.20 -19.74 23.02
CA GLY A 513 3.65 -20.95 23.70
C GLY A 513 4.56 -21.88 22.88
N VAL A 514 4.99 -21.49 21.68
CA VAL A 514 6.00 -22.25 20.93
C VAL A 514 7.34 -22.21 21.69
N ASP A 515 7.93 -23.38 21.91
CA ASP A 515 9.24 -23.48 22.55
C ASP A 515 10.34 -22.98 21.61
N HIS A 516 11.02 -21.91 22.02
CA HIS A 516 12.12 -21.30 21.27
C HIS A 516 13.42 -22.12 21.34
N THR A 517 13.56 -22.97 22.37
CA THR A 517 14.80 -23.71 22.64
C THR A 517 15.02 -24.84 21.64
N THR A 518 13.94 -25.51 21.22
CA THR A 518 13.96 -26.71 20.35
C THR A 518 14.01 -26.42 18.85
N ARG A 519 13.96 -25.15 18.43
CA ARG A 519 13.95 -24.77 17.00
C ARG A 519 15.26 -25.10 16.28
N PRO A 520 15.23 -25.60 15.02
CA PRO A 520 16.44 -26.08 14.35
C PRO A 520 17.32 -25.00 13.70
N VAL A 521 16.77 -23.87 13.22
CA VAL A 521 17.51 -22.91 12.37
C VAL A 521 17.73 -21.55 13.04
N LYS A 522 18.72 -21.49 13.94
CA LYS A 522 18.97 -20.33 14.81
C LYS A 522 19.44 -19.07 14.07
N ILE A 523 20.18 -19.22 12.97
CA ILE A 523 20.58 -18.10 12.11
C ILE A 523 19.38 -17.39 11.48
N SER A 524 18.38 -18.15 11.05
CA SER A 524 17.13 -17.60 10.49
C SER A 524 16.32 -16.92 11.58
N ASP A 525 16.25 -17.56 12.76
CA ASP A 525 15.55 -16.99 13.92
C ASP A 525 16.16 -15.64 14.32
N SER A 526 17.48 -15.47 14.28
CA SER A 526 18.16 -14.18 14.53
C SER A 526 17.65 -13.06 13.62
N GLY A 527 17.67 -13.26 12.30
CA GLY A 527 17.20 -12.25 11.35
C GLY A 527 15.71 -11.95 11.49
N ARG A 528 14.89 -12.98 11.77
CA ARG A 528 13.44 -12.83 11.97
C ARG A 528 13.11 -12.06 13.24
N ILE A 529 13.74 -12.41 14.36
CA ILE A 529 13.58 -11.71 15.64
C ILE A 529 14.04 -10.25 15.50
N ARG A 530 15.18 -10.01 14.85
CA ARG A 530 15.68 -8.65 14.61
C ARG A 530 14.66 -7.79 13.86
N ASN A 531 14.07 -8.31 12.78
CA ASN A 531 13.05 -7.58 12.02
C ASN A 531 11.77 -7.41 12.85
N GLU A 532 11.33 -8.45 13.54
CA GLU A 532 10.09 -8.39 14.31
C GLU A 532 10.16 -7.43 15.50
N LEU A 533 11.29 -7.32 16.20
CA LEU A 533 11.47 -6.33 17.27
C LEU A 533 11.29 -4.90 16.74
N GLN A 534 11.86 -4.63 15.57
CA GLN A 534 11.78 -3.32 14.92
C GLN A 534 10.35 -2.97 14.47
N THR A 535 9.51 -3.97 14.13
CA THR A 535 8.07 -3.75 13.89
C THR A 535 7.29 -3.63 15.20
N MET A 536 7.57 -4.50 16.17
CA MET A 536 6.74 -4.72 17.36
C MET A 536 6.94 -3.66 18.45
N ILE A 537 8.20 -3.27 18.70
CA ILE A 537 8.58 -2.33 19.76
C ILE A 537 9.68 -1.36 19.31
N PRO A 538 9.53 -0.67 18.17
CA PRO A 538 10.54 0.28 17.68
C PRO A 538 10.96 1.31 18.73
N GLN A 539 10.02 1.78 19.57
CA GLN A 539 10.27 2.73 20.66
C GLN A 539 11.24 2.27 21.75
N ALA A 540 11.47 0.96 21.83
CA ALA A 540 12.37 0.35 22.79
C ALA A 540 13.78 0.11 22.22
N LEU A 541 14.02 0.43 20.95
CA LEU A 541 15.28 0.09 20.28
C LEU A 541 16.19 1.30 20.16
N GLU A 542 17.42 1.15 20.62
CA GLU A 542 18.53 2.06 20.38
C GLU A 542 19.51 1.37 19.41
N HIS A 543 19.80 2.04 18.29
CA HIS A 543 20.66 1.49 17.24
C HIS A 543 22.07 2.06 17.34
N ASP A 544 23.07 1.19 17.42
CA ASP A 544 24.50 1.53 17.36
C ASP A 544 25.18 0.70 16.27
N GLY A 545 25.27 1.26 15.07
CA GLY A 545 25.81 0.58 13.90
C GLY A 545 25.05 -0.70 13.56
N GLU A 546 25.70 -1.87 13.72
CA GLU A 546 25.08 -3.18 13.52
C GLU A 546 24.39 -3.74 14.76
N SER A 547 24.60 -3.12 15.93
CA SER A 547 24.04 -3.51 17.21
C SER A 547 22.73 -2.79 17.51
N ILE A 548 21.87 -3.43 18.28
CA ILE A 548 20.57 -2.94 18.75
C ILE A 548 20.49 -3.22 20.25
N ARG A 549 20.34 -2.16 21.04
CA ARG A 549 20.06 -2.24 22.47
C ARG A 549 18.57 -2.10 22.73
N VAL A 550 18.00 -3.07 23.45
CA VAL A 550 16.56 -3.15 23.76
C VAL A 550 16.31 -2.66 25.18
N HIS A 551 15.50 -1.61 25.31
CA HIS A 551 15.10 -0.93 26.54
C HIS A 551 13.63 -1.26 26.87
N PHE A 552 13.40 -2.30 27.66
CA PHE A 552 12.04 -2.76 27.99
C PHE A 552 11.24 -1.75 28.85
N ASP A 553 11.94 -0.89 29.59
CA ASP A 553 11.36 0.20 30.38
C ASP A 553 10.69 1.28 29.51
N ARG A 554 11.12 1.43 28.25
CA ARG A 554 10.51 2.36 27.27
C ARG A 554 9.20 1.84 26.65
N ILE A 555 8.81 0.59 26.91
CA ILE A 555 7.62 -0.02 26.31
C ILE A 555 6.37 0.36 27.11
N ASN A 556 5.49 1.16 26.49
CA ASN A 556 4.17 1.46 27.03
C ASN A 556 3.32 0.17 27.14
N GLU A 557 2.69 -0.06 28.29
CA GLU A 557 1.85 -1.24 28.56
C GLU A 557 0.62 -1.33 27.64
N MET A 558 0.16 -0.20 27.12
CA MET A 558 -0.90 -0.12 26.10
C MET A 558 -0.44 -0.63 24.74
N VAL A 559 0.87 -0.73 24.48
CA VAL A 559 1.44 -1.32 23.27
C VAL A 559 1.70 -2.81 23.47
N LEU A 560 2.30 -3.18 24.61
CA LEU A 560 2.62 -4.56 24.94
C LEU A 560 2.55 -4.76 26.45
N SER A 561 1.73 -5.70 26.92
CA SER A 561 1.55 -5.93 28.37
C SER A 561 2.84 -6.38 29.05
N ARG A 562 2.99 -6.09 30.35
CA ARG A 562 4.16 -6.48 31.15
C ARG A 562 4.48 -7.98 31.09
N GLN A 563 3.45 -8.81 31.05
CA GLN A 563 3.61 -10.26 30.89
C GLN A 563 4.27 -10.62 29.56
N LYS A 564 3.81 -10.01 28.45
CA LYS A 564 4.40 -10.23 27.12
C LYS A 564 5.82 -9.66 27.02
N GLN A 565 6.08 -8.49 27.63
CA GLN A 565 7.42 -7.91 27.73
C GLN A 565 8.39 -8.88 28.42
N ALA A 566 8.04 -9.40 29.60
CA ALA A 566 8.87 -10.34 30.35
C ALA A 566 9.12 -11.65 29.57
N ALA A 567 8.11 -12.14 28.86
CA ALA A 567 8.26 -13.32 28.01
C ALA A 567 9.24 -13.09 26.86
N ILE A 568 9.16 -11.95 26.17
CA ILE A 568 10.11 -11.58 25.10
C ILE A 568 11.52 -11.42 25.68
N GLN A 569 11.69 -10.73 26.80
CA GLN A 569 13.00 -10.56 27.44
C GLN A 569 13.65 -11.91 27.75
N LYS A 570 12.88 -12.88 28.26
CA LYS A 570 13.36 -14.25 28.52
C LYS A 570 13.83 -14.95 27.25
N VAL A 571 13.07 -14.85 26.16
CA VAL A 571 13.43 -15.43 24.86
C VAL A 571 14.72 -14.80 24.33
N LEU A 572 14.81 -13.47 24.34
CA LEU A 572 15.97 -12.73 23.85
C LEU A 572 17.24 -13.07 24.65
N ALA A 573 17.14 -13.12 25.98
CA ALA A 573 18.24 -13.50 26.85
C ALA A 573 18.74 -14.92 26.57
N TRP A 574 17.82 -15.87 26.32
CA TRP A 574 18.18 -17.24 25.96
C TRP A 574 18.95 -17.31 24.64
N TYR A 575 18.47 -16.64 23.58
CA TYR A 575 19.16 -16.63 22.29
C TYR A 575 20.54 -15.95 22.38
N LYS A 576 20.64 -14.83 23.11
CA LYS A 576 21.92 -14.16 23.33
C LYS A 576 22.93 -15.05 24.05
N ALA A 577 22.50 -15.80 25.06
CA ALA A 577 23.36 -16.70 25.82
C ALA A 577 23.77 -17.96 25.05
N ASN A 578 22.85 -18.59 24.32
CA ASN A 578 23.08 -19.89 23.67
C ASN A 578 23.59 -19.75 22.22
N HIS A 579 23.35 -18.61 21.59
CA HIS A 579 23.65 -18.35 20.19
C HIS A 579 24.36 -16.98 19.98
N PRO A 580 25.43 -16.68 20.74
CA PRO A 580 26.04 -15.34 20.78
C PRO A 580 26.59 -14.88 19.43
N VAL A 581 27.06 -15.80 18.59
CA VAL A 581 27.56 -15.46 17.24
C VAL A 581 26.45 -14.91 16.35
N TRP A 582 25.26 -15.50 16.37
CA TRP A 582 24.16 -15.06 15.51
C TRP A 582 23.39 -13.88 16.10
N PHE A 583 23.46 -13.70 17.43
CA PHE A 583 22.83 -12.61 18.17
C PHE A 583 23.86 -11.58 18.66
N HIS A 584 25.02 -11.47 18.00
CA HIS A 584 26.07 -10.50 18.35
C HIS A 584 25.56 -9.05 18.28
N TRP A 585 24.53 -8.82 17.47
CA TRP A 585 23.87 -7.53 17.31
C TRP A 585 23.01 -7.16 18.51
N LEU A 586 22.65 -8.08 19.42
CA LEU A 586 21.64 -7.84 20.44
C LEU A 586 22.23 -7.46 21.80
N GLU A 587 21.82 -6.29 22.30
CA GLU A 587 22.04 -5.85 23.68
C GLU A 587 20.72 -5.73 24.44
N LEU A 588 20.72 -6.13 25.71
CA LEU A 588 19.57 -6.01 26.61
C LEU A 588 19.98 -5.05 27.73
N ALA A 589 19.22 -3.96 27.88
CA ALA A 589 19.43 -2.95 28.93
C ALA A 589 18.80 -3.39 30.26
#